data_AF-A0A662TGG9-F1
#
_entry.id   AF-A0A662TGG9-F1
#
_cell.length_a   1.000
_cell.length_b   1.000
_cell.length_c   1.000
_cell.angle_alpha   90.00
_cell.angle_beta   90.00
_cell.angle_gamma   90.00
#
_symmetry.space_group_name_H-M   'P 1'
#
loop_
_entity.id
_entity.type
_entity.pdbx_description
1 polymer ?
#
loop_
_entity_poly.entity_id
_entity_poly.type
_entity_poly.pdbx_seq_one_letter_code
_entity_poly.pdbx_strand_id
1 'polypeptide(L)'
;KFVVVVTGNPYLVSNLTVWSGIRAEVKFKLPPIDFSKLGLDKVYVTFYMNDGDNVQWNIMMRDFWEDPYRGKVPVAWTISPFLVDLAPLVMKYYVETMSELDAFVSGPSGAGYWYPNVNPEYTDEFLGLTNEYFKRSGLMFTEVLGEFLDGETLPKYAKELRVLAIKIGYRGMDTFPYYTSESPVPIIPGTIEFSEGEERKAYNWLRAIATVYKRRPLHVLVICVPWEFKSLKSLRLLADMISSDKELMLVNFHEFVIMLNPEYGTKLAEELLKRAKGTGVSKRTLLEAEDCLRVAKKYCEEGRWREASLEANKALRILASSLKLISKED
;
A
#
# COMPACT_ATOMS: atom_id res chain seq x y z
N LYS A 1 21.37 -11.41 -11.85
CA LYS A 1 20.34 -12.22 -12.55
C LYS A 1 18.95 -11.81 -12.09
N PHE A 2 17.98 -11.66 -13.00
CA PHE A 2 16.58 -11.37 -12.66
C PHE A 2 15.67 -12.37 -13.38
N VAL A 3 14.47 -12.60 -12.84
CA VAL A 3 13.44 -13.43 -13.48
C VAL A 3 12.24 -12.54 -13.79
N VAL A 4 11.72 -12.71 -15.00
CA VAL A 4 10.46 -12.10 -15.44
C VAL A 4 9.49 -13.22 -15.75
N VAL A 5 8.33 -13.20 -15.12
CA VAL A 5 7.26 -14.14 -15.43
C VAL A 5 6.47 -13.56 -16.60
N VAL A 6 6.41 -14.29 -17.72
CA VAL A 6 5.77 -13.84 -18.97
C VAL A 6 4.65 -14.77 -19.45
N THR A 7 4.36 -15.84 -18.68
CA THR A 7 3.33 -16.83 -19.04
C THR A 7 2.65 -17.41 -17.81
N GLY A 8 1.34 -17.63 -17.93
CA GLY A 8 0.52 -18.51 -17.11
C GLY A 8 -0.45 -19.27 -18.01
N ASN A 9 -0.60 -20.58 -17.84
CA ASN A 9 -1.49 -21.41 -18.65
C ASN A 9 -2.95 -20.92 -18.51
N PRO A 10 -3.71 -20.60 -19.59
CA PRO A 10 -3.49 -20.90 -21.02
C PRO A 10 -3.04 -19.73 -21.91
N TYR A 11 -2.78 -18.55 -21.35
CA TYR A 11 -2.45 -17.37 -22.15
C TYR A 11 -0.94 -17.23 -22.36
N LEU A 12 -0.50 -16.47 -23.35
CA LEU A 12 0.91 -16.10 -23.56
C LEU A 12 1.00 -14.59 -23.72
N VAL A 13 1.98 -13.96 -23.09
CA VAL A 13 2.30 -12.57 -23.44
C VAL A 13 2.88 -12.56 -24.84
N SER A 14 2.22 -11.84 -25.74
CA SER A 14 2.65 -11.68 -27.13
C SER A 14 3.29 -10.31 -27.37
N ASN A 15 4.13 -10.23 -28.40
CA ASN A 15 4.67 -8.99 -28.96
C ASN A 15 5.63 -8.18 -28.05
N LEU A 16 6.26 -8.78 -27.03
CA LEU A 16 7.20 -8.03 -26.16
C LEU A 16 8.39 -7.41 -26.91
N THR A 17 8.87 -8.05 -27.98
CA THR A 17 9.91 -7.46 -28.84
C THR A 17 9.43 -6.19 -29.56
N VAL A 18 8.15 -6.12 -29.91
CA VAL A 18 7.53 -4.92 -30.52
C VAL A 18 7.31 -3.86 -29.44
N TRP A 19 6.70 -4.25 -28.31
CA TRP A 19 6.40 -3.33 -27.21
C TRP A 19 7.66 -2.67 -26.63
N SER A 20 8.74 -3.43 -26.47
CA SER A 20 10.03 -2.93 -25.96
C SER A 20 10.79 -2.01 -26.92
N GLY A 21 10.40 -1.97 -28.20
CA GLY A 21 10.92 -1.02 -29.18
C GLY A 21 10.42 0.41 -28.96
N ILE A 22 9.42 0.61 -28.09
CA ILE A 22 8.80 1.92 -27.83
C ILE A 22 9.40 2.52 -26.55
N ARG A 23 9.52 3.85 -26.49
CA ARG A 23 9.94 4.56 -25.28
C ARG A 23 8.79 5.40 -24.74
N ALA A 24 8.56 5.34 -23.43
CA ALA A 24 7.61 6.19 -22.74
C ALA A 24 8.14 6.57 -21.35
N GLU A 25 7.94 7.83 -20.96
CA GLU A 25 8.13 8.23 -19.56
C GLU A 25 6.87 7.88 -18.77
N VAL A 26 7.05 7.19 -17.65
CA VAL A 26 5.95 6.66 -16.83
C VAL A 26 6.25 6.93 -15.37
N LYS A 27 5.34 7.57 -14.63
CA LYS A 27 5.49 7.74 -13.19
C LYS A 27 4.13 7.59 -12.51
N PHE A 28 3.97 6.54 -11.72
CA PHE A 28 2.80 6.38 -10.88
C PHE A 28 2.75 7.49 -9.83
N LYS A 29 1.52 7.94 -9.56
CA LYS A 29 1.22 8.88 -8.48
C LYS A 29 0.66 8.12 -7.30
N LEU A 30 0.80 8.67 -6.11
CA LEU A 30 0.09 8.17 -4.95
C LEU A 30 -1.38 8.62 -5.02
N PRO A 31 -2.34 7.77 -4.62
CA PRO A 31 -3.73 8.17 -4.44
C PRO A 31 -3.86 9.44 -3.56
N PRO A 32 -4.85 10.30 -3.81
CA PRO A 32 -5.16 11.40 -2.90
C PRO A 32 -5.56 10.88 -1.50
N ILE A 33 -5.52 11.79 -0.53
CA ILE A 33 -5.73 11.48 0.89
C ILE A 33 -7.01 12.16 1.35
N ASP A 34 -7.97 11.38 1.83
CA ASP A 34 -9.07 11.88 2.65
C ASP A 34 -8.61 11.91 4.12
N PHE A 35 -8.11 13.07 4.54
CA PHE A 35 -7.62 13.29 5.90
C PHE A 35 -8.67 12.94 6.96
N SER A 36 -9.96 13.02 6.63
CA SER A 36 -11.02 12.74 7.60
C SER A 36 -11.10 11.30 8.07
N LYS A 37 -10.48 10.38 7.31
CA LYS A 37 -10.42 8.97 7.67
C LYS A 37 -9.26 8.66 8.60
N LEU A 38 -8.23 9.50 8.69
CA LEU A 38 -6.96 9.15 9.31
C LEU A 38 -6.98 9.23 10.85
N GLY A 39 -6.29 8.30 11.50
CA GLY A 39 -6.01 8.32 12.94
C GLY A 39 -7.22 8.07 13.86
N LEU A 40 -8.38 7.69 13.31
CA LEU A 40 -9.57 7.31 14.07
C LEU A 40 -9.39 5.93 14.71
N ASP A 41 -10.16 5.69 15.78
CA ASP A 41 -10.16 4.40 16.47
C ASP A 41 -11.00 3.35 15.70
N LYS A 42 -10.53 2.97 14.52
CA LYS A 42 -11.18 2.04 13.57
C LYS A 42 -10.28 0.85 13.21
N VAL A 43 -10.90 -0.18 12.61
CA VAL A 43 -10.19 -1.19 11.83
C VAL A 43 -10.16 -0.72 10.38
N TYR A 44 -8.99 -0.36 9.91
CA TYR A 44 -8.74 0.08 8.55
C TYR A 44 -8.57 -1.11 7.62
N VAL A 45 -9.29 -1.07 6.51
CA VAL A 45 -9.33 -2.13 5.50
C VAL A 45 -9.01 -1.53 4.14
N THR A 46 -8.22 -2.26 3.35
CA THR A 46 -7.97 -1.93 1.94
C THR A 46 -7.80 -3.23 1.14
N PHE A 47 -8.07 -3.16 -0.17
CA PHE A 47 -7.98 -4.32 -1.07
C PHE A 47 -6.65 -4.33 -1.83
N TYR A 48 -6.09 -5.51 -2.00
CA TYR A 48 -4.80 -5.73 -2.62
C TYR A 48 -4.87 -6.85 -3.66
N MET A 49 -4.72 -6.49 -4.94
CA MET A 49 -4.71 -7.44 -6.07
C MET A 49 -3.27 -7.82 -6.40
N ASN A 50 -2.91 -9.09 -6.18
CA ASN A 50 -1.55 -9.60 -6.34
C ASN A 50 -1.26 -10.06 -7.80
N ASP A 51 -0.22 -10.88 -7.99
CA ASP A 51 0.28 -11.45 -9.27
C ASP A 51 0.95 -10.46 -10.23
N GLY A 52 1.24 -9.26 -9.76
CA GLY A 52 1.82 -8.14 -10.52
C GLY A 52 3.19 -8.40 -11.13
N ASP A 53 3.98 -9.32 -10.61
CA ASP A 53 5.27 -9.71 -11.18
C ASP A 53 5.14 -10.41 -12.54
N ASN A 54 3.96 -10.99 -12.80
CA ASN A 54 3.61 -11.63 -14.04
C ASN A 54 3.19 -10.60 -15.10
N VAL A 55 4.03 -10.43 -16.13
CA VAL A 55 3.76 -9.54 -17.26
C VAL A 55 2.49 -9.96 -18.01
N GLN A 56 2.12 -11.24 -18.00
CA GLN A 56 0.84 -11.70 -18.54
C GLN A 56 -0.33 -11.10 -17.81
N TRP A 57 -0.32 -11.21 -16.50
CA TRP A 57 -1.34 -10.59 -15.66
C TRP A 57 -1.38 -9.08 -15.94
N ASN A 58 -0.24 -8.41 -16.06
CA ASN A 58 -0.23 -6.98 -16.34
C ASN A 58 -0.88 -6.60 -17.68
N ILE A 59 -0.94 -7.50 -18.68
CA ILE A 59 -1.70 -7.27 -19.91
C ILE A 59 -3.19 -7.57 -19.70
N MET A 60 -3.50 -8.67 -19.00
CA MET A 60 -4.87 -9.12 -18.72
C MET A 60 -5.61 -8.22 -17.71
N MET A 61 -4.87 -7.49 -16.88
CA MET A 61 -5.43 -6.52 -15.93
C MET A 61 -6.31 -5.49 -16.63
N ARG A 62 -6.17 -5.27 -17.95
CA ARG A 62 -7.09 -4.45 -18.76
C ARG A 62 -8.56 -4.85 -18.56
N ASP A 63 -8.88 -6.13 -18.42
CA ASP A 63 -10.27 -6.59 -18.29
C ASP A 63 -10.88 -6.09 -16.96
N PHE A 64 -10.09 -6.05 -15.89
CA PHE A 64 -10.48 -5.43 -14.62
C PHE A 64 -10.38 -3.90 -14.67
N TRP A 65 -9.49 -3.37 -15.52
CA TRP A 65 -9.30 -1.94 -15.69
C TRP A 65 -10.51 -1.26 -16.35
N GLU A 66 -11.19 -1.99 -17.23
CA GLU A 66 -12.41 -1.57 -17.91
C GLU A 66 -13.69 -1.95 -17.15
N ASP A 67 -13.57 -2.62 -16.00
CA ASP A 67 -14.70 -3.03 -15.17
C ASP A 67 -15.49 -1.82 -14.63
N PRO A 68 -16.83 -1.82 -14.72
CA PRO A 68 -17.67 -0.68 -14.31
C PRO A 68 -17.65 -0.37 -12.80
N TYR A 69 -17.05 -1.24 -11.98
CA TYR A 69 -16.84 -1.02 -10.56
C TYR A 69 -15.45 -0.45 -10.22
N ARG A 70 -14.50 -0.39 -11.17
CA ARG A 70 -13.23 0.33 -10.96
C ARG A 70 -13.50 1.81 -10.69
N GLY A 71 -12.72 2.42 -9.80
CA GLY A 71 -12.92 3.81 -9.38
C GLY A 71 -14.10 4.01 -8.42
N LYS A 72 -14.79 2.94 -8.01
CA LYS A 72 -15.82 2.95 -6.95
C LYS A 72 -15.39 2.24 -5.68
N VAL A 73 -14.24 1.57 -5.72
CA VAL A 73 -13.59 0.90 -4.59
C VAL A 73 -12.08 1.13 -4.66
N PRO A 74 -11.39 1.30 -3.52
CA PRO A 74 -9.94 1.37 -3.48
C PRO A 74 -9.32 0.02 -3.79
N VAL A 75 -8.38 -0.03 -4.72
CA VAL A 75 -7.61 -1.24 -5.05
C VAL A 75 -6.13 -0.89 -5.18
N ALA A 76 -5.29 -1.62 -4.46
CA ALA A 76 -3.86 -1.66 -4.69
C ALA A 76 -3.56 -2.75 -5.72
N TRP A 77 -3.06 -2.37 -6.88
CA TRP A 77 -2.68 -3.28 -7.96
C TRP A 77 -1.18 -3.54 -7.90
N THR A 78 -0.79 -4.80 -7.87
CA THR A 78 0.60 -5.15 -8.12
C THR A 78 0.91 -5.05 -9.61
N ILE A 79 2.11 -4.59 -9.96
CA ILE A 79 2.55 -4.44 -11.34
C ILE A 79 4.07 -4.68 -11.47
N SER A 80 4.51 -5.21 -12.61
CA SER A 80 5.93 -5.50 -12.83
C SER A 80 6.66 -4.19 -13.15
N PRO A 81 7.70 -3.82 -12.40
CA PRO A 81 8.51 -2.65 -12.73
C PRO A 81 9.20 -2.79 -14.10
N PHE A 82 9.45 -4.02 -14.56
CA PHE A 82 10.05 -4.26 -15.88
C PHE A 82 9.17 -3.83 -17.04
N LEU A 83 7.87 -3.55 -16.86
CA LEU A 83 7.04 -3.00 -17.93
C LEU A 83 7.57 -1.67 -18.48
N VAL A 84 8.38 -0.92 -17.72
CA VAL A 84 9.03 0.31 -18.23
C VAL A 84 9.85 0.01 -19.49
N ASP A 85 10.44 -1.18 -19.60
CA ASP A 85 11.19 -1.60 -20.79
C ASP A 85 10.46 -2.66 -21.63
N LEU A 86 9.66 -3.54 -21.00
CA LEU A 86 9.01 -4.64 -21.69
C LEU A 86 7.73 -4.21 -22.42
N ALA A 87 6.94 -3.32 -21.82
CA ALA A 87 5.72 -2.78 -22.43
C ALA A 87 5.40 -1.36 -21.94
N PRO A 88 6.24 -0.36 -22.28
CA PRO A 88 6.13 0.99 -21.74
C PRO A 88 4.79 1.67 -22.02
N LEU A 89 4.15 1.39 -23.16
CA LEU A 89 2.82 1.94 -23.47
C LEU A 89 1.71 1.33 -22.62
N VAL A 90 1.83 0.06 -22.21
CA VAL A 90 0.88 -0.57 -21.29
C VAL A 90 0.99 0.09 -19.92
N MET A 91 2.22 0.27 -19.42
CA MET A 91 2.45 0.97 -18.15
C MET A 91 1.97 2.42 -18.21
N LYS A 92 2.23 3.12 -19.33
CA LYS A 92 1.75 4.48 -19.55
C LYS A 92 0.23 4.57 -19.52
N TYR A 93 -0.46 3.63 -20.17
CA TYR A 93 -1.92 3.55 -20.14
C TYR A 93 -2.45 3.49 -18.69
N TYR A 94 -1.88 2.63 -17.84
CA TYR A 94 -2.27 2.56 -16.44
C TYR A 94 -1.95 3.84 -15.66
N VAL A 95 -0.78 4.44 -15.86
CA VAL A 95 -0.41 5.72 -15.23
C VAL A 95 -1.37 6.86 -15.61
N GLU A 96 -1.76 6.95 -16.88
CA GLU A 96 -2.59 8.05 -17.38
C GLU A 96 -4.08 7.89 -17.06
N THR A 97 -4.54 6.65 -16.88
CA THR A 97 -5.97 6.33 -16.69
C THR A 97 -6.31 5.82 -15.29
N MET A 98 -5.34 5.80 -14.37
CA MET A 98 -5.57 5.48 -12.96
C MET A 98 -6.58 6.45 -12.36
N SER A 99 -7.52 5.91 -11.58
CA SER A 99 -8.45 6.70 -10.80
C SER A 99 -7.80 7.14 -9.48
N GLU A 100 -8.48 8.01 -8.74
CA GLU A 100 -8.08 8.40 -7.39
C GLU A 100 -8.14 7.24 -6.37
N LEU A 101 -8.74 6.11 -6.73
CA LEU A 101 -8.86 4.94 -5.87
C LEU A 101 -7.87 3.81 -6.25
N ASP A 102 -7.07 4.00 -7.30
CA ASP A 102 -6.06 3.02 -7.71
C ASP A 102 -4.70 3.36 -7.09
N ALA A 103 -4.09 2.39 -6.41
CA ALA A 103 -2.69 2.44 -6.01
C ALA A 103 -1.89 1.39 -6.77
N PHE A 104 -0.60 1.66 -7.02
CA PHE A 104 0.29 0.69 -7.65
C PHE A 104 1.42 0.29 -6.74
N VAL A 105 1.64 -1.02 -6.66
CA VAL A 105 2.65 -1.67 -5.85
C VAL A 105 3.55 -2.47 -6.77
N SER A 106 4.86 -2.44 -6.56
CA SER A 106 5.74 -3.35 -7.27
C SER A 106 5.36 -4.78 -6.94
N GLY A 107 5.13 -5.59 -7.97
CA GLY A 107 4.96 -7.04 -7.81
C GLY A 107 6.18 -7.68 -7.13
N PRO A 108 6.03 -8.90 -6.62
CA PRO A 108 7.10 -9.54 -5.89
C PRO A 108 8.31 -9.88 -6.78
N SER A 109 9.55 -9.76 -6.33
CA SER A 109 10.01 -9.35 -4.99
C SER A 109 10.85 -8.07 -5.10
N GLY A 110 10.31 -7.03 -5.75
CA GLY A 110 11.05 -5.83 -6.18
C GLY A 110 11.01 -5.70 -7.70
N ALA A 111 12.14 -5.47 -8.36
CA ALA A 111 12.17 -5.35 -9.83
C ALA A 111 11.59 -6.57 -10.58
N GLY A 112 11.74 -7.76 -10.02
CA GLY A 112 11.39 -9.04 -10.65
C GLY A 112 11.16 -10.17 -9.65
N TYR A 113 10.70 -11.29 -10.17
CA TYR A 113 10.27 -12.44 -9.38
C TYR A 113 11.45 -13.25 -8.85
N TRP A 114 11.60 -13.35 -7.54
CA TRP A 114 12.57 -14.25 -6.91
C TRP A 114 12.30 -14.34 -5.40
N TYR A 115 12.99 -15.25 -4.74
CA TYR A 115 12.97 -15.43 -3.28
C TYR A 115 14.29 -14.95 -2.70
N PRO A 116 14.35 -13.74 -2.10
CA PRO A 116 15.60 -13.15 -1.63
C PRO A 116 16.32 -14.01 -0.58
N ASN A 117 15.56 -14.68 0.28
CA ASN A 117 16.07 -15.56 1.34
C ASN A 117 16.84 -16.79 0.80
N VAL A 118 16.66 -17.16 -0.48
CA VAL A 118 17.36 -18.29 -1.10
C VAL A 118 18.75 -17.89 -1.60
N ASN A 119 18.99 -16.59 -1.82
CA ASN A 119 20.31 -16.08 -2.20
C ASN A 119 20.58 -14.70 -1.59
N PRO A 120 20.82 -14.64 -0.26
CA PRO A 120 21.00 -13.36 0.45
C PRO A 120 22.18 -12.53 -0.07
N GLU A 121 23.25 -13.19 -0.56
CA GLU A 121 24.45 -12.54 -1.11
C GLU A 121 24.17 -11.69 -2.36
N TYR A 122 23.15 -12.04 -3.14
CA TYR A 122 22.76 -11.31 -4.34
C TYR A 122 21.78 -10.15 -4.07
N THR A 123 21.29 -10.02 -2.83
CA THR A 123 20.30 -9.00 -2.45
C THR A 123 20.77 -7.59 -2.78
N ASP A 124 22.00 -7.22 -2.44
CA ASP A 124 22.49 -5.84 -2.59
C ASP A 124 22.54 -5.43 -4.08
N GLU A 125 23.00 -6.32 -4.97
CA GLU A 125 22.99 -6.08 -6.43
C GLU A 125 21.56 -5.96 -6.95
N PHE A 126 20.65 -6.82 -6.49
CA PHE A 126 19.25 -6.79 -6.89
C PHE A 126 18.50 -5.54 -6.42
N LEU A 127 18.78 -5.06 -5.20
CA LEU A 127 18.20 -3.84 -4.66
C LEU A 127 18.69 -2.59 -5.42
N GLY A 128 19.94 -2.61 -5.90
CA GLY A 128 20.46 -1.60 -6.83
C GLY A 128 19.60 -1.49 -8.10
N LEU A 129 19.33 -2.63 -8.75
CA LEU A 129 18.45 -2.70 -9.93
C LEU A 129 17.02 -2.25 -9.58
N THR A 130 16.48 -2.69 -8.45
CA THR A 130 15.14 -2.35 -7.99
C THR A 130 14.97 -0.85 -7.78
N ASN A 131 15.94 -0.19 -7.15
CA ASN A 131 15.92 1.26 -6.96
C ASN A 131 15.94 2.03 -8.29
N GLU A 132 16.64 1.54 -9.32
CA GLU A 132 16.62 2.15 -10.65
C GLU A 132 15.21 2.09 -11.27
N TYR A 133 14.58 0.92 -11.23
CA TYR A 133 13.22 0.75 -11.77
C TYR A 133 12.16 1.51 -10.96
N PHE A 134 12.29 1.58 -9.63
CA PHE A 134 11.36 2.37 -8.80
C PHE A 134 11.50 3.86 -9.10
N LYS A 135 12.72 4.38 -9.29
CA LYS A 135 12.96 5.76 -9.72
C LYS A 135 12.32 6.05 -11.08
N ARG A 136 12.43 5.11 -12.02
CA ARG A 136 11.87 5.25 -13.37
C ARG A 136 10.36 5.17 -13.39
N SER A 137 9.75 4.29 -12.60
CA SER A 137 8.30 4.01 -12.57
C SER A 137 7.51 4.84 -11.56
N GLY A 138 8.18 5.47 -10.58
CA GLY A 138 7.51 6.16 -9.48
C GLY A 138 6.86 5.22 -8.45
N LEU A 139 7.14 3.92 -8.49
CA LEU A 139 6.62 2.97 -7.50
C LEU A 139 7.23 3.25 -6.12
N MET A 140 6.35 3.37 -5.13
CA MET A 140 6.70 3.70 -3.74
C MET A 140 6.35 2.56 -2.77
N PHE A 141 5.85 1.44 -3.26
CA PHE A 141 5.50 0.27 -2.47
C PHE A 141 6.04 -0.98 -3.16
N THR A 142 6.35 -2.03 -2.41
CA THR A 142 6.76 -3.31 -3.00
C THR A 142 6.16 -4.48 -2.27
N GLU A 143 5.92 -5.55 -3.01
CA GLU A 143 5.75 -6.89 -2.47
C GLU A 143 7.10 -7.62 -2.42
N VAL A 144 7.27 -8.51 -1.45
CA VAL A 144 8.42 -9.44 -1.37
C VAL A 144 7.93 -10.82 -0.94
N LEU A 145 8.26 -11.84 -1.72
CA LEU A 145 8.00 -13.25 -1.43
C LEU A 145 9.21 -13.89 -0.76
N GLY A 146 8.96 -14.72 0.26
CA GLY A 146 10.00 -15.51 0.92
C GLY A 146 9.64 -15.84 2.35
N GLU A 147 10.32 -16.85 2.88
CA GLU A 147 10.33 -17.15 4.30
C GLU A 147 11.53 -16.41 4.91
N PHE A 148 11.30 -15.23 5.49
CA PHE A 148 12.35 -14.35 6.03
C PHE A 148 12.85 -14.82 7.40
N LEU A 149 13.20 -16.10 7.50
CA LEU A 149 13.78 -16.71 8.70
C LEU A 149 15.25 -16.32 8.90
N ASP A 150 15.89 -15.75 7.88
CA ASP A 150 17.28 -15.27 7.93
C ASP A 150 17.47 -14.06 8.86
N GLY A 151 16.41 -13.29 9.12
CA GLY A 151 16.48 -12.08 9.94
C GLY A 151 17.27 -10.93 9.33
N GLU A 152 17.75 -11.06 8.08
CA GLU A 152 18.67 -10.11 7.44
C GLU A 152 18.07 -9.50 6.18
N THR A 153 17.43 -10.33 5.34
CA THR A 153 17.07 -9.91 3.98
C THR A 153 15.91 -8.92 3.99
N LEU A 154 14.89 -9.14 4.81
CA LEU A 154 13.75 -8.22 4.92
C LEU A 154 14.15 -6.85 5.51
N PRO A 155 14.95 -6.77 6.60
CA PRO A 155 15.54 -5.50 7.05
C PRO A 155 16.34 -4.76 5.96
N LYS A 156 17.15 -5.47 5.15
CA LYS A 156 17.88 -4.86 4.02
C LYS A 156 16.93 -4.19 3.03
N TYR A 157 15.88 -4.89 2.60
CA TYR A 157 14.84 -4.30 1.74
C TYR A 157 14.24 -3.03 2.35
N ALA A 158 13.87 -3.09 3.62
CA ALA A 158 13.26 -1.97 4.35
C ALA A 158 14.20 -0.77 4.52
N LYS A 159 15.53 -0.99 4.51
CA LYS A 159 16.55 0.04 4.69
C LYS A 159 17.01 0.65 3.37
N GLU A 160 17.21 -0.17 2.35
CA GLU A 160 17.85 0.24 1.09
C GLU A 160 16.86 0.69 0.01
N LEU A 161 15.62 0.21 0.06
CA LEU A 161 14.59 0.66 -0.86
C LEU A 161 13.93 1.93 -0.35
N ARG A 162 13.73 2.90 -1.25
CA ARG A 162 12.98 4.14 -0.96
C ARG A 162 11.47 3.91 -1.08
N VAL A 163 10.95 2.95 -0.32
CA VAL A 163 9.53 2.59 -0.29
C VAL A 163 8.85 3.08 1.00
N LEU A 164 7.55 3.28 0.92
CA LEU A 164 6.71 3.66 2.05
C LEU A 164 6.19 2.45 2.83
N ALA A 165 6.13 1.27 2.22
CA ALA A 165 5.74 0.01 2.85
C ALA A 165 6.22 -1.19 2.04
N ILE A 166 6.39 -2.32 2.73
CA ILE A 166 6.66 -3.63 2.14
C ILE A 166 5.49 -4.57 2.47
N LYS A 167 4.83 -5.10 1.45
CA LYS A 167 3.89 -6.21 1.60
C LYS A 167 4.66 -7.51 1.55
N ILE A 168 4.41 -8.42 2.49
CA ILE A 168 5.03 -9.75 2.46
C ILE A 168 4.10 -10.80 1.87
N GLY A 169 4.70 -11.69 1.08
CA GLY A 169 4.08 -12.85 0.45
C GLY A 169 3.73 -13.97 1.42
N TYR A 170 3.59 -15.20 0.88
CA TYR A 170 3.22 -16.42 1.61
C TYR A 170 3.79 -16.49 3.03
N ARG A 171 2.91 -16.83 4.00
CA ARG A 171 3.24 -17.06 5.42
C ARG A 171 4.14 -15.99 6.04
N GLY A 172 3.58 -14.80 6.24
CA GLY A 172 4.12 -13.87 7.23
C GLY A 172 4.01 -14.44 8.64
N MET A 173 5.01 -14.18 9.49
CA MET A 173 4.99 -14.59 10.90
C MET A 173 3.84 -13.96 11.70
N ASP A 174 3.33 -12.81 11.23
CA ASP A 174 2.29 -12.03 11.89
C ASP A 174 1.05 -11.83 11.01
N THR A 175 -0.09 -11.68 11.66
CA THR A 175 -1.39 -11.39 11.03
C THR A 175 -1.61 -9.90 10.76
N PHE A 176 -0.86 -9.03 11.43
CA PHE A 176 -1.00 -7.57 11.38
C PHE A 176 0.33 -6.87 11.11
N PRO A 177 0.31 -5.61 10.65
CA PRO A 177 1.54 -4.89 10.35
C PRO A 177 2.50 -4.75 11.53
N TYR A 178 3.79 -4.89 11.22
CA TYR A 178 4.91 -4.80 12.17
C TYR A 178 6.08 -4.05 11.54
N TYR A 179 7.19 -3.93 12.26
CA TYR A 179 8.41 -3.27 11.80
C TYR A 179 9.62 -4.14 12.10
N THR A 180 10.66 -3.98 11.30
CA THR A 180 11.99 -4.48 11.66
C THR A 180 12.64 -3.54 12.66
N SER A 181 13.64 -4.00 13.42
CA SER A 181 14.37 -3.12 14.36
C SER A 181 15.13 -2.00 13.65
N GLU A 182 15.49 -2.19 12.38
CA GLU A 182 16.40 -1.31 11.65
C GLU A 182 15.72 -0.26 10.78
N SER A 183 14.40 -0.37 10.52
CA SER A 183 13.72 0.50 9.58
C SER A 183 12.31 0.88 10.01
N PRO A 184 11.91 2.16 9.82
CA PRO A 184 10.54 2.63 10.03
C PRO A 184 9.57 2.15 8.95
N VAL A 185 10.04 1.53 7.87
CA VAL A 185 9.18 1.02 6.80
C VAL A 185 8.32 -0.12 7.35
N PRO A 186 6.98 0.03 7.36
CA PRO A 186 6.09 -1.00 7.87
C PRO A 186 6.10 -2.23 6.96
N ILE A 187 6.12 -3.39 7.59
CA ILE A 187 5.92 -4.68 6.97
C ILE A 187 4.45 -5.05 7.10
N ILE A 188 3.79 -5.29 5.98
CA ILE A 188 2.34 -5.51 5.88
C ILE A 188 2.10 -6.97 5.47
N PRO A 189 1.65 -7.84 6.38
CA PRO A 189 1.21 -9.17 6.02
C PRO A 189 -0.18 -9.15 5.37
N GLY A 190 -0.47 -10.21 4.62
CA GLY A 190 -1.83 -10.57 4.24
C GLY A 190 -2.64 -11.02 5.44
N THR A 191 -3.74 -10.34 5.75
CA THR A 191 -4.56 -10.70 6.90
C THR A 191 -5.70 -11.65 6.53
N ILE A 192 -6.36 -11.39 5.40
CA ILE A 192 -7.50 -12.19 4.91
C ILE A 192 -7.32 -12.38 3.41
N GLU A 193 -7.54 -13.61 2.94
CA GLU A 193 -7.73 -13.90 1.51
C GLU A 193 -9.22 -13.86 1.18
N PHE A 194 -9.55 -13.27 0.04
CA PHE A 194 -10.92 -13.04 -0.39
C PHE A 194 -11.07 -13.42 -1.87
N SER A 195 -12.14 -14.17 -2.15
CA SER A 195 -12.51 -14.67 -3.47
C SER A 195 -13.93 -14.20 -3.86
N GLU A 196 -14.23 -14.19 -5.16
CA GLU A 196 -15.57 -13.87 -5.67
C GLU A 196 -16.65 -14.78 -5.04
N GLY A 197 -17.75 -14.17 -4.58
CA GLY A 197 -18.86 -14.86 -3.92
C GLY A 197 -18.67 -15.15 -2.42
N GLU A 198 -17.52 -14.79 -1.83
CA GLU A 198 -17.25 -14.96 -0.40
C GLU A 198 -17.44 -13.67 0.43
N GLU A 199 -18.16 -12.67 -0.07
CA GLU A 199 -18.22 -11.32 0.53
C GLU A 199 -18.70 -11.37 1.99
N ARG A 200 -19.75 -12.16 2.25
CA ARG A 200 -20.30 -12.35 3.60
C ARG A 200 -19.28 -12.99 4.54
N LYS A 201 -18.53 -13.98 4.05
CA LYS A 201 -17.50 -14.70 4.83
C LYS A 201 -16.34 -13.76 5.16
N ALA A 202 -15.84 -13.01 4.18
CA ALA A 202 -14.79 -12.01 4.37
C ALA A 202 -15.23 -10.92 5.37
N TYR A 203 -16.45 -10.39 5.22
CA TYR A 203 -17.02 -9.43 6.16
C TYR A 203 -17.12 -9.99 7.60
N ASN A 204 -17.58 -11.23 7.76
CA ASN A 204 -17.68 -11.87 9.06
C ASN A 204 -16.30 -12.04 9.72
N TRP A 205 -15.26 -12.35 8.95
CA TRP A 205 -13.88 -12.36 9.44
C TRP A 205 -13.38 -10.99 9.88
N LEU A 206 -13.66 -9.94 9.11
CA LEU A 206 -13.34 -8.55 9.49
C LEU A 206 -14.02 -8.17 10.82
N ARG A 207 -15.29 -8.54 10.99
CA ARG A 207 -16.04 -8.32 12.24
C ARG A 207 -15.48 -9.12 13.40
N ALA A 208 -15.09 -10.37 13.17
CA ALA A 208 -14.45 -11.21 14.18
C ALA A 208 -13.13 -10.58 14.64
N ILE A 209 -12.28 -10.14 13.70
CA ILE A 209 -11.03 -9.43 14.00
C ILE A 209 -11.31 -8.16 14.81
N ALA A 210 -12.26 -7.32 14.37
CA ALA A 210 -12.63 -6.10 15.09
C ALA A 210 -13.13 -6.40 16.52
N THR A 211 -13.78 -7.54 16.72
CA THR A 211 -14.32 -7.97 18.02
C THR A 211 -13.23 -8.52 18.94
N VAL A 212 -12.38 -9.40 18.44
CA VAL A 212 -11.35 -10.10 19.24
C VAL A 212 -10.19 -9.16 19.56
N TYR A 213 -9.68 -8.42 18.56
CA TYR A 213 -8.55 -7.53 18.74
C TYR A 213 -9.05 -6.14 19.08
N LYS A 214 -8.85 -5.69 20.33
CA LYS A 214 -9.33 -4.39 20.81
C LYS A 214 -8.39 -3.22 20.54
N ARG A 215 -7.14 -3.49 20.15
CA ARG A 215 -6.18 -2.43 19.83
C ARG A 215 -6.66 -1.60 18.64
N ARG A 216 -6.52 -0.28 18.71
CA ARG A 216 -6.82 0.67 17.64
C ARG A 216 -5.72 1.74 17.50
N PRO A 217 -5.53 2.32 16.30
CA PRO A 217 -6.04 1.84 15.02
C PRO A 217 -5.48 0.44 14.68
N LEU A 218 -6.28 -0.38 13.99
CA LEU A 218 -5.87 -1.71 13.51
C LEU A 218 -5.93 -1.72 11.98
N HIS A 219 -4.98 -2.39 11.34
CA HIS A 219 -4.84 -2.39 9.89
C HIS A 219 -4.94 -3.83 9.38
N VAL A 220 -5.87 -4.06 8.46
CA VAL A 220 -6.20 -5.37 7.90
C VAL A 220 -6.12 -5.29 6.39
N LEU A 221 -5.16 -6.02 5.81
CA LEU A 221 -5.01 -6.10 4.36
C LEU A 221 -5.83 -7.28 3.83
N VAL A 222 -6.74 -7.01 2.91
CA VAL A 222 -7.53 -8.05 2.21
C VAL A 222 -6.84 -8.35 0.88
N ILE A 223 -6.32 -9.56 0.73
CA ILE A 223 -5.68 -10.04 -0.48
C ILE A 223 -6.75 -10.63 -1.40
N CYS A 224 -6.69 -10.20 -2.66
CA CYS A 224 -7.50 -10.70 -3.76
C CYS A 224 -6.55 -11.35 -4.78
N VAL A 225 -6.76 -12.63 -5.07
CA VAL A 225 -6.06 -13.32 -6.16
C VAL A 225 -6.83 -13.12 -7.45
N PRO A 226 -6.28 -12.44 -8.48
CA PRO A 226 -7.06 -11.99 -9.62
C PRO A 226 -7.77 -13.12 -10.36
N TRP A 227 -7.18 -14.32 -10.36
CA TRP A 227 -7.72 -15.52 -11.02
C TRP A 227 -9.02 -16.05 -10.39
N GLU A 228 -9.34 -15.59 -9.18
CA GLU A 228 -10.57 -15.95 -8.46
C GLU A 228 -11.70 -14.95 -8.70
N PHE A 229 -11.50 -13.98 -9.59
CA PHE A 229 -12.47 -12.95 -9.92
C PHE A 229 -12.72 -12.88 -11.42
N LYS A 230 -13.98 -12.62 -11.78
CA LYS A 230 -14.42 -12.26 -13.13
C LYS A 230 -14.69 -10.77 -13.25
N SER A 231 -14.91 -10.10 -12.12
CA SER A 231 -15.28 -8.68 -12.04
C SER A 231 -14.95 -8.11 -10.65
N LEU A 232 -14.82 -6.78 -10.55
CA LEU A 232 -14.66 -6.05 -9.29
C LEU A 232 -15.98 -5.91 -8.49
N LYS A 233 -17.09 -6.48 -8.97
CA LYS A 233 -18.39 -6.46 -8.29
C LYS A 233 -18.32 -6.98 -6.85
N SER A 234 -17.62 -8.08 -6.61
CA SER A 234 -17.51 -8.66 -5.25
C SER A 234 -16.74 -7.75 -4.29
N LEU A 235 -15.69 -7.08 -4.78
CA LEU A 235 -14.99 -6.04 -3.99
C LEU A 235 -15.95 -4.89 -3.67
N ARG A 236 -16.80 -4.47 -4.62
CA ARG A 236 -17.81 -3.44 -4.36
C ARG A 236 -18.82 -3.87 -3.30
N LEU A 237 -19.34 -5.09 -3.37
CA LEU A 237 -20.31 -5.59 -2.38
C LEU A 237 -19.69 -5.67 -0.98
N LEU A 238 -18.45 -6.14 -0.86
CA LEU A 238 -17.74 -6.15 0.41
C LEU A 238 -17.43 -4.72 0.91
N ALA A 239 -17.03 -3.80 0.03
CA ALA A 239 -16.84 -2.40 0.35
C ALA A 239 -18.09 -1.73 0.93
N ASP A 240 -19.28 -2.04 0.38
CA ASP A 240 -20.56 -1.54 0.86
C ASP A 240 -20.87 -2.04 2.29
N MET A 241 -20.57 -3.32 2.57
CA MET A 241 -20.70 -3.88 3.93
C MET A 241 -19.72 -3.22 4.91
N ILE A 242 -18.46 -3.03 4.51
CA ILE A 242 -17.44 -2.35 5.33
C ILE A 242 -17.85 -0.91 5.63
N SER A 243 -18.30 -0.17 4.61
CA SER A 243 -18.66 1.25 4.74
C SER A 243 -19.91 1.48 5.59
N SER A 244 -20.79 0.48 5.67
CA SER A 244 -21.97 0.50 6.53
C SER A 244 -21.65 0.10 7.98
N ASP A 245 -20.45 -0.41 8.25
CA ASP A 245 -20.04 -0.87 9.58
C ASP A 245 -19.34 0.25 10.37
N LYS A 246 -19.79 0.46 11.60
CA LYS A 246 -19.25 1.53 12.45
C LYS A 246 -17.84 1.27 12.97
N GLU A 247 -17.34 0.04 13.01
CA GLU A 247 -16.00 -0.29 13.53
C GLU A 247 -14.95 -0.32 12.42
N LEU A 248 -15.39 -0.58 11.19
CA LEU A 248 -14.52 -0.71 10.02
C LEU A 248 -14.40 0.63 9.28
N MET A 249 -13.31 0.80 8.55
CA MET A 249 -13.08 1.98 7.71
C MET A 249 -12.36 1.55 6.43
N LEU A 250 -13.01 1.77 5.28
CA LEU A 250 -12.42 1.51 3.98
C LEU A 250 -11.55 2.70 3.53
N VAL A 251 -10.27 2.42 3.28
CA VAL A 251 -9.26 3.40 2.88
C VAL A 251 -8.54 2.96 1.61
N ASN A 252 -8.00 3.92 0.87
CA ASN A 252 -7.04 3.59 -0.19
C ASN A 252 -5.69 3.16 0.41
N PHE A 253 -4.85 2.54 -0.40
CA PHE A 253 -3.60 1.95 0.10
C PHE A 253 -2.60 3.00 0.59
N HIS A 254 -2.61 4.21 0.03
CA HIS A 254 -1.74 5.30 0.48
C HIS A 254 -2.16 5.79 1.87
N GLU A 255 -3.46 6.01 2.10
CA GLU A 255 -4.04 6.30 3.42
C GLU A 255 -3.67 5.21 4.43
N PHE A 256 -3.84 3.94 4.05
CA PHE A 256 -3.49 2.78 4.87
C PHE A 256 -2.02 2.80 5.30
N VAL A 257 -1.10 3.11 4.38
CA VAL A 257 0.34 3.16 4.65
C VAL A 257 0.74 4.40 5.44
N ILE A 258 0.12 5.57 5.22
CA ILE A 258 0.39 6.80 6.00
C ILE A 258 0.25 6.55 7.50
N MET A 259 -0.80 5.81 7.90
CA MET A 259 -1.08 5.53 9.31
C MET A 259 -0.15 4.48 9.91
N LEU A 260 0.60 3.76 9.07
CA LEU A 260 1.59 2.78 9.49
C LEU A 260 2.99 3.41 9.50
N ASN A 261 3.43 4.05 8.43
CA ASN A 261 4.79 4.57 8.32
C ASN A 261 5.00 5.80 9.22
N PRO A 262 5.78 5.70 10.32
CA PRO A 262 5.87 6.76 11.33
C PRO A 262 6.58 8.00 10.81
N GLU A 263 7.63 7.86 10.00
CA GLU A 263 8.34 9.00 9.44
C GLU A 263 7.50 9.74 8.41
N TYR A 264 6.88 8.98 7.49
CA TYR A 264 6.05 9.55 6.44
C TYR A 264 4.78 10.19 7.01
N GLY A 265 4.09 9.49 7.93
CA GLY A 265 2.91 10.00 8.62
C GLY A 265 3.21 11.23 9.47
N THR A 266 4.35 11.26 10.18
CA THR A 266 4.80 12.44 10.94
C THR A 266 5.04 13.62 10.01
N LYS A 267 5.80 13.43 8.92
CA LYS A 267 6.08 14.49 7.95
C LYS A 267 4.80 15.08 7.36
N LEU A 268 3.85 14.23 6.98
CA LEU A 268 2.55 14.68 6.49
C LEU A 268 1.78 15.48 7.53
N ALA A 269 1.75 15.02 8.78
CA ALA A 269 1.11 15.74 9.87
C ALA A 269 1.78 17.10 10.16
N GLU A 270 3.10 17.22 10.02
CA GLU A 270 3.79 18.52 10.10
C GLU A 270 3.37 19.48 8.97
N GLU A 271 3.21 18.97 7.75
CA GLU A 271 2.72 19.78 6.63
C GLU A 271 1.29 20.26 6.87
N LEU A 272 0.42 19.41 7.42
CA LEU A 272 -0.93 19.79 7.81
C LEU A 272 -0.94 20.81 8.95
N LEU A 273 -0.08 20.64 9.96
CA LEU A 273 0.05 21.59 11.05
C LEU A 273 0.45 22.97 10.53
N LYS A 274 1.39 23.04 9.58
CA LYS A 274 1.78 24.31 8.93
C LYS A 274 0.60 24.97 8.22
N ARG A 275 -0.24 24.19 7.53
CA ARG A 275 -1.45 24.70 6.86
C ARG A 275 -2.53 25.15 7.84
N ALA A 276 -2.66 24.47 8.99
CA ALA A 276 -3.63 24.80 10.02
C ALA A 276 -3.28 26.08 10.82
N LYS A 277 -2.02 26.54 10.77
CA LYS A 277 -1.61 27.80 11.38
C LYS A 277 -2.20 28.97 10.58
N GLY A 278 -3.02 29.78 11.24
CA GLY A 278 -3.65 30.96 10.63
C GLY A 278 -5.04 30.74 10.06
N THR A 279 -5.60 29.53 10.19
CA THR A 279 -6.91 29.16 9.61
C THR A 279 -7.99 28.96 10.69
N GLY A 280 -7.99 29.81 11.73
CA GLY A 280 -9.02 29.78 12.80
C GLY A 280 -8.93 28.60 13.80
N VAL A 281 -8.02 27.64 13.60
CA VAL A 281 -7.81 26.51 14.52
C VAL A 281 -7.32 27.00 15.88
N SER A 282 -7.90 26.48 16.96
CA SER A 282 -7.57 26.94 18.32
C SER A 282 -6.09 26.73 18.65
N LYS A 283 -5.48 27.70 19.36
CA LYS A 283 -4.09 27.58 19.83
C LYS A 283 -3.85 26.32 20.65
N ARG A 284 -4.85 25.89 21.44
CA ARG A 284 -4.79 24.64 22.21
C ARG A 284 -4.67 23.41 21.31
N THR A 285 -5.49 23.32 20.27
CA THR A 285 -5.48 22.23 19.29
C THR A 285 -4.14 22.16 18.54
N LEU A 286 -3.60 23.31 18.14
CA LEU A 286 -2.29 23.38 17.48
C LEU A 286 -1.17 22.91 18.41
N LEU A 287 -1.17 23.33 19.68
CA LEU A 287 -0.18 22.90 20.67
C LEU A 287 -0.28 21.39 20.97
N GLU A 288 -1.49 20.83 21.02
CA GLU A 288 -1.69 19.39 21.20
C GLU A 288 -1.12 18.57 20.03
N ALA A 289 -1.37 19.02 18.79
CA ALA A 289 -0.79 18.40 17.61
C ALA A 289 0.75 18.53 17.57
N GLU A 290 1.28 19.70 17.96
CA GLU A 290 2.73 19.93 18.08
C GLU A 290 3.38 18.98 19.10
N ASP A 291 2.73 18.74 20.24
CA ASP A 291 3.26 17.82 21.26
C ASP A 291 3.25 16.37 20.76
N CYS A 292 2.16 15.90 20.15
CA CYS A 292 2.11 14.58 19.51
C CYS A 292 3.24 14.41 18.48
N LEU A 293 3.46 15.41 17.62
CA LEU A 293 4.54 15.38 16.62
C LEU A 293 5.93 15.33 17.26
N ARG A 294 6.15 16.09 18.33
CA ARG A 294 7.41 16.07 19.08
C ARG A 294 7.69 14.69 19.68
N VAL A 295 6.67 14.05 20.26
CA VAL A 295 6.80 12.70 20.82
C VAL A 295 6.99 11.65 19.72
N ALA A 296 6.25 11.76 18.60
CA ALA A 296 6.42 10.86 17.46
C ALA A 296 7.85 10.86 16.93
N LYS A 297 8.45 12.04 16.74
CA LYS A 297 9.85 12.19 16.31
C LYS A 297 10.84 11.57 17.29
N LYS A 298 10.65 11.81 18.59
CA LYS A 298 11.48 11.19 19.64
C LYS A 298 11.41 9.67 19.55
N TYR A 299 10.22 9.10 19.37
CA TYR A 299 10.09 7.65 19.21
C TYR A 299 10.70 7.12 17.91
N CYS A 300 10.69 7.89 16.82
CA CYS A 300 11.47 7.52 15.63
C CYS A 300 12.97 7.48 15.92
N GLU A 301 13.52 8.49 16.61
CA GLU A 301 14.94 8.53 16.98
C GLU A 301 15.34 7.35 17.90
N GLU A 302 14.41 6.88 18.74
CA GLU A 302 14.59 5.73 19.63
C GLU A 302 14.35 4.36 18.95
N GLY A 303 13.97 4.33 17.66
CA GLY A 303 13.62 3.08 16.96
C GLY A 303 12.28 2.46 17.39
N ARG A 304 11.42 3.22 18.08
CA ARG A 304 10.12 2.80 18.59
C ARG A 304 9.02 3.09 17.58
N TRP A 305 9.12 2.44 16.43
CA TRP A 305 8.33 2.73 15.23
C TRP A 305 6.82 2.67 15.44
N ARG A 306 6.34 1.70 16.23
CA ARG A 306 4.92 1.50 16.49
C ARG A 306 4.34 2.61 17.37
N GLU A 307 5.06 3.00 18.41
CA GLU A 307 4.65 4.13 19.26
C GLU A 307 4.75 5.44 18.50
N ALA A 308 5.79 5.62 17.68
CA ALA A 308 5.91 6.77 16.81
C ALA A 308 4.71 6.90 15.86
N SER A 309 4.28 5.82 15.22
CA SER A 309 3.13 5.86 14.30
C SER A 309 1.82 6.13 15.03
N LEU A 310 1.66 5.64 16.27
CA LEU A 310 0.49 5.96 17.10
C LEU A 310 0.42 7.45 17.46
N GLU A 311 1.54 8.08 17.83
CA GLU A 311 1.57 9.52 18.10
C GLU A 311 1.36 10.36 16.83
N ALA A 312 1.93 9.94 15.70
CA ALA A 312 1.68 10.57 14.40
C ALA A 312 0.18 10.51 14.03
N ASN A 313 -0.47 9.37 14.25
CA ASN A 313 -1.91 9.19 14.02
C ASN A 313 -2.77 10.10 14.90
N LYS A 314 -2.38 10.33 16.16
CA LYS A 314 -3.07 11.31 17.02
C LYS A 314 -2.98 12.72 16.43
N ALA A 315 -1.79 13.14 16.00
CA ALA A 315 -1.60 14.44 15.36
C ALA A 315 -2.43 14.56 14.07
N LEU A 316 -2.41 13.54 13.20
CA LEU A 316 -3.24 13.48 11.99
C LEU A 316 -4.73 13.64 12.31
N ARG A 317 -5.24 12.91 13.31
CA ARG A 317 -6.65 13.01 13.73
C ARG A 317 -7.02 14.42 14.20
N ILE A 318 -6.19 15.02 15.05
CA ILE A 318 -6.39 16.38 15.58
C ILE A 318 -6.47 17.38 14.42
N LEU A 319 -5.51 17.32 13.50
CA LEU A 319 -5.40 18.25 12.38
C LEU A 319 -6.50 18.03 11.33
N ALA A 320 -6.86 16.79 11.03
CA ALA A 320 -7.92 16.46 10.09
C ALA A 320 -9.30 16.97 10.54
N SER A 321 -9.60 16.86 11.84
CA SER A 321 -10.84 17.40 12.41
C SER A 321 -10.93 18.92 12.27
N SER A 322 -9.78 19.59 12.26
CA SER A 322 -9.68 21.05 12.16
C SER A 322 -9.84 21.53 10.71
N LEU A 323 -9.41 20.75 9.72
CA LEU A 323 -9.57 21.08 8.30
C LEU A 323 -11.03 21.03 7.82
N LYS A 324 -11.87 20.18 8.44
CA LYS A 324 -13.33 20.18 8.21
C LYS A 324 -14.04 21.45 8.65
N LEU A 325 -13.47 22.20 9.59
CA LEU A 325 -14.03 23.48 10.04
C LEU A 325 -13.76 24.59 9.01
N ILE A 326 -12.61 24.52 8.34
CA ILE A 326 -12.18 25.51 7.35
C ILE A 326 -12.97 25.35 6.03
N SER A 327 -13.22 24.12 5.58
CA SER A 327 -13.97 23.85 4.36
C SER A 327 -15.49 24.12 4.46
N LYS A 328 -15.98 24.61 5.60
CA LYS A 328 -17.39 25.00 5.80
C LYS A 328 -17.59 26.52 5.80
N GLU A 329 -16.52 27.31 5.73
CA GLU A 329 -16.56 28.78 5.73
C GLU A 329 -16.21 29.41 4.37
N ASP A 330 -15.98 28.60 3.33
CA ASP A 330 -15.86 29.00 1.91
C ASP A 330 -17.13 28.65 1.11
#